data_AF-A0A1Q7JZH4-F1
#
_entry.id   AF-A0A1Q7JZH4-F1
#
_cell.length_a   1.000
_cell.length_b   1.000
_cell.length_c   1.000
_cell.angle_alpha   90.00
_cell.angle_beta   90.00
_cell.angle_gamma   90.00
#
_symmetry.space_group_name_H-M   'P 1'
#
loop_
_entity.id
_entity.type
_entity.pdbx_description
1 polymer ?
#
loop_
_entity_poly.entity_id
_entity_poly.type
_entity_poly.pdbx_seq_one_letter_code
_entity_poly.pdbx_strand_id
1 'polypeptide(L)'
;MTTRLALKTMSLAIVAIACATAPVPRAEQQKTAPAAPPPKKSPYLKMSEPWPDAAVLQARRTDAERRPIFQKTEPLAFTLAADFKLINKDRKPESTARYPGLLSMTDERGREYTLHVRLSPRGHLRRMARTCEFVPLRVEFMPEEISGTVFEGQTNLKLGAHCQDDKAFDQYVLREYLTYPLFNLVTPRSFRARLAHGTYVDVKTQKTVTTRYAIFLEHENDVARRLGGRDVQLPRTEFKDFHAETLNTMMLFEYMIGNTDFSLWANHNVVFVQDPERTLFPVPFDFDLTGLAHPP
;
A
#
# COMPACT_ATOMS: atom_id res chain seq x y z
N MET A 1 21.24 117.29 5.15
CA MET A 1 21.34 117.17 3.68
C MET A 1 21.87 115.77 3.38
N THR A 2 21.00 114.83 2.99
CA THR A 2 20.80 114.35 1.60
C THR A 2 22.05 113.61 1.07
N THR A 3 22.04 112.39 0.52
CA THR A 3 20.98 111.50 0.00
C THR A 3 21.62 110.17 -0.43
N ARG A 4 20.83 109.07 -0.36
CA ARG A 4 20.66 107.96 -1.34
C ARG A 4 21.88 107.36 -2.09
N LEU A 5 21.95 106.02 -2.15
CA LEU A 5 21.42 105.21 -3.29
C LEU A 5 21.49 103.70 -2.94
N ALA A 6 20.44 102.94 -3.28
CA ALA A 6 20.26 101.54 -2.91
C ALA A 6 20.62 100.58 -4.05
N LEU A 7 21.33 99.50 -3.71
CA LEU A 7 21.66 98.36 -4.55
C LEU A 7 20.50 97.36 -4.59
N LYS A 8 20.20 96.79 -5.76
CA LYS A 8 19.44 95.53 -5.89
C LYS A 8 20.18 94.58 -6.83
N THR A 9 20.62 93.46 -6.28
CA THR A 9 21.22 92.31 -6.96
C THR A 9 20.13 91.30 -7.29
N MET A 10 20.07 90.83 -8.55
CA MET A 10 19.24 89.71 -8.98
C MET A 10 19.94 88.39 -8.64
N SER A 11 19.21 87.44 -8.06
CA SER A 11 19.64 86.05 -7.89
C SER A 11 18.53 85.10 -8.39
N LEU A 12 18.96 84.07 -9.12
CA LEU A 12 18.18 82.99 -9.72
C LEU A 12 17.21 82.32 -8.74
N ALA A 13 15.96 82.09 -9.18
CA ALA A 13 15.02 81.21 -8.50
C ALA A 13 14.87 79.90 -9.29
N ILE A 14 15.22 78.79 -8.62
CA ILE A 14 15.04 77.41 -9.04
C ILE A 14 13.59 77.00 -8.72
N VAL A 15 12.86 76.49 -9.70
CA VAL A 15 11.52 75.90 -9.50
C VAL A 15 11.68 74.41 -9.32
N ALA A 16 11.52 73.95 -8.07
CA ALA A 16 11.48 72.53 -7.72
C ALA A 16 10.06 71.98 -7.95
N ILE A 17 9.95 70.95 -8.80
CA ILE A 17 8.72 70.22 -9.08
C ILE A 17 8.47 69.25 -7.91
N ALA A 18 7.40 69.49 -7.16
CA ALA A 18 6.93 68.59 -6.10
C ALA A 18 6.15 67.42 -6.72
N CYS A 19 6.76 66.24 -6.80
CA CYS A 19 6.08 64.98 -7.10
C CYS A 19 5.33 64.49 -5.84
N ALA A 20 4.01 64.62 -5.84
CA ALA A 20 3.15 63.98 -4.86
C ALA A 20 3.17 62.45 -5.08
N THR A 21 3.76 61.71 -4.14
CA THR A 21 3.70 60.25 -4.10
C THR A 21 2.51 59.82 -3.25
N ALA A 22 1.44 59.35 -3.88
CA ALA A 22 0.35 58.68 -3.19
C ALA A 22 0.81 57.28 -2.75
N PRO A 23 0.61 56.86 -1.49
CA PRO A 23 0.98 55.52 -1.05
C PRO A 23 0.02 54.49 -1.65
N VAL A 24 0.55 53.57 -2.46
CA VAL A 24 -0.16 52.38 -2.93
C VAL A 24 -0.30 51.42 -1.74
N PRO A 25 -1.51 50.97 -1.35
CA PRO A 25 -1.66 50.02 -0.26
C PRO A 25 -1.06 48.67 -0.67
N ARG A 26 -0.04 48.24 0.07
CA ARG A 26 0.59 46.93 -0.06
C ARG A 26 -0.35 45.91 0.56
N ALA A 27 -1.06 45.16 -0.26
CA ALA A 27 -1.85 44.03 0.20
C ALA A 27 -0.89 42.97 0.77
N GLU A 28 -0.84 42.85 2.10
CA GLU A 28 -0.22 41.71 2.77
C GLU A 28 -1.04 40.46 2.45
N GLN A 29 -0.61 39.70 1.44
CA GLN A 29 -1.07 38.34 1.24
C GLN A 29 -0.54 37.50 2.40
N GLN A 30 -1.36 37.38 3.44
CA GLN A 30 -1.20 36.43 4.51
C GLN A 30 -1.33 35.02 3.90
N LYS A 31 -0.19 34.45 3.48
CA LYS A 31 -0.10 33.02 3.12
C LYS A 31 -0.42 32.25 4.39
N THR A 32 -1.65 31.77 4.50
CA THR A 32 -2.02 30.73 5.46
C THR A 32 -1.09 29.55 5.23
N ALA A 33 -0.27 29.24 6.23
CA ALA A 33 0.53 28.03 6.23
C ALA A 33 -0.41 26.83 5.99
N PRO A 34 -0.03 25.87 5.13
CA PRO A 34 -0.84 24.68 4.95
C PRO A 34 -1.07 24.02 6.31
N ALA A 35 -2.34 23.69 6.59
CA ALA A 35 -2.74 23.04 7.82
C ALA A 35 -1.82 21.85 8.10
N ALA A 36 -1.30 21.77 9.32
CA ALA A 36 -0.50 20.63 9.74
C ALA A 36 -1.29 19.34 9.44
N PRO A 37 -0.64 18.31 8.85
CA PRO A 37 -1.31 17.04 8.61
C PRO A 37 -1.89 16.52 9.93
N PRO A 38 -3.09 15.91 9.89
CA PRO A 38 -3.73 15.40 11.10
C PRO A 38 -2.75 14.50 11.87
N PRO A 39 -2.74 14.55 13.21
CA PRO A 39 -1.81 13.77 14.01
C PRO A 39 -1.96 12.28 13.66
N LYS A 40 -0.83 11.63 13.34
CA LYS A 40 -0.81 10.19 13.08
C LYS A 40 -1.35 9.49 14.33
N LYS A 41 -2.46 8.74 14.17
CA LYS A 41 -3.02 7.89 15.23
C LYS A 41 -1.88 7.02 15.80
N SER A 42 -1.75 6.99 17.13
CA SER A 42 -0.71 6.20 17.79
C SER A 42 -0.84 4.72 17.36
N PRO A 43 0.25 4.06 16.95
CA PRO A 43 0.21 2.65 16.51
C PRO A 43 -0.28 1.71 17.62
N TYR A 44 -0.17 2.14 18.88
CA TYR A 44 -0.58 1.38 20.06
C TYR A 44 -2.09 1.39 20.31
N LEU A 45 -2.87 2.24 19.64
CA LEU A 45 -4.33 2.36 19.90
C LEU A 45 -5.05 1.03 19.71
N LYS A 46 -4.72 0.31 18.63
CA LYS A 46 -5.31 -1.00 18.35
C LYS A 46 -5.09 -2.00 19.49
N MET A 47 -3.99 -1.93 20.23
CA MET A 47 -3.69 -2.85 21.34
C MET A 47 -4.54 -2.61 22.59
N SER A 48 -5.11 -1.43 22.75
CA SER A 48 -5.94 -1.08 23.90
C SER A 48 -7.43 -1.16 23.58
N GLU A 49 -7.81 -1.42 22.33
CA GLU A 49 -9.22 -1.55 21.96
C GLU A 49 -9.86 -2.71 22.76
N PRO A 50 -11.08 -2.50 23.30
CA PRO A 50 -11.79 -3.56 24.01
C PRO A 50 -12.07 -4.72 23.04
N TRP A 51 -11.95 -5.94 23.56
CA TRP A 51 -12.27 -7.13 22.78
C TRP A 51 -13.78 -7.23 22.58
N PRO A 52 -14.25 -7.55 21.36
CA PRO A 52 -15.62 -7.97 21.14
C PRO A 52 -15.94 -9.25 21.91
N ASP A 53 -17.24 -9.53 22.09
CA ASP A 53 -17.70 -10.78 22.68
C ASP A 53 -17.21 -12.01 21.88
N ALA A 54 -17.06 -13.14 22.56
CA ALA A 54 -16.56 -14.39 21.99
C ALA A 54 -17.37 -14.84 20.76
N ALA A 55 -18.70 -14.65 20.76
CA ALA A 55 -19.56 -14.98 19.63
C ALA A 55 -19.23 -14.13 18.39
N VAL A 56 -18.92 -12.84 18.58
CA VAL A 56 -18.53 -11.93 17.49
C VAL A 56 -17.16 -12.31 16.95
N LEU A 57 -16.20 -12.67 17.81
CA LEU A 57 -14.89 -13.16 17.40
C LEU A 57 -15.01 -14.45 16.58
N GLN A 58 -15.84 -15.40 17.03
CA GLN A 58 -16.08 -16.65 16.30
C GLN A 58 -16.74 -16.42 14.95
N ALA A 59 -17.71 -15.50 14.86
CA ALA A 59 -18.35 -15.13 13.60
C ALA A 59 -17.34 -14.49 12.63
N ARG A 60 -16.50 -13.56 13.10
CA ARG A 60 -15.43 -12.93 12.30
C ARG A 60 -14.39 -13.94 11.82
N ARG A 61 -14.02 -14.90 12.67
CA ARG A 61 -13.13 -16.00 12.31
C ARG A 61 -13.72 -16.85 11.19
N THR A 62 -14.97 -17.27 11.35
CA THR A 62 -15.69 -18.10 10.37
C THR A 62 -15.83 -17.37 9.02
N ASP A 63 -16.16 -16.08 9.03
CA ASP A 63 -16.23 -15.23 7.84
C ASP A 63 -14.86 -15.13 7.14
N ALA A 64 -13.78 -14.88 7.88
CA ALA A 64 -12.42 -14.82 7.33
C ALA A 64 -11.96 -16.18 6.78
N GLU A 65 -12.25 -17.29 7.47
CA GLU A 65 -11.92 -18.63 6.97
C GLU A 65 -12.63 -18.95 5.65
N ARG A 66 -13.84 -18.44 5.44
CA ARG A 66 -14.69 -18.70 4.26
C ARG A 66 -14.50 -17.75 3.07
N ARG A 67 -13.54 -16.80 3.12
CA ARG A 67 -13.26 -15.88 2.00
C ARG A 67 -13.11 -16.63 0.66
N PRO A 68 -13.96 -16.36 -0.36
CA PRO A 68 -14.03 -17.21 -1.56
C PRO A 68 -12.72 -17.31 -2.35
N ILE A 69 -12.00 -16.19 -2.52
CA ILE A 69 -10.73 -16.13 -3.27
C ILE A 69 -9.65 -17.11 -2.76
N PHE A 70 -9.67 -17.47 -1.49
CA PHE A 70 -8.67 -18.34 -0.87
C PHE A 70 -9.17 -19.77 -0.61
N GLN A 71 -10.34 -20.16 -1.12
CA GLN A 71 -10.88 -21.53 -0.99
C GLN A 71 -10.36 -22.51 -2.03
N LYS A 72 -9.73 -21.99 -3.08
CA LYS A 72 -9.33 -22.76 -4.26
C LYS A 72 -7.84 -22.59 -4.51
N THR A 73 -7.23 -23.53 -5.25
CA THR A 73 -5.81 -23.47 -5.62
C THR A 73 -5.55 -23.23 -7.10
N GLU A 74 -6.53 -23.44 -7.98
CA GLU A 74 -6.37 -23.22 -9.43
C GLU A 74 -6.01 -21.76 -9.76
N PRO A 75 -5.12 -21.46 -10.73
CA PRO A 75 -4.82 -20.07 -11.08
C PRO A 75 -6.08 -19.27 -11.44
N LEU A 76 -6.27 -18.12 -10.79
CA LEU A 76 -7.36 -17.19 -11.07
C LEU A 76 -7.06 -16.35 -12.31
N ALA A 77 -7.76 -16.60 -13.42
CA ALA A 77 -7.63 -15.77 -14.63
C ALA A 77 -8.36 -14.43 -14.45
N PHE A 78 -7.71 -13.32 -14.83
CA PHE A 78 -8.36 -12.01 -14.85
C PHE A 78 -7.77 -11.11 -15.94
N THR A 79 -8.53 -10.08 -16.33
CA THR A 79 -8.02 -8.95 -17.10
C THR A 79 -8.13 -7.68 -16.28
N LEU A 80 -7.03 -6.93 -16.16
CA LEU A 80 -6.98 -5.65 -15.47
C LEU A 80 -6.68 -4.54 -16.47
N ALA A 81 -7.66 -3.68 -16.71
CA ALA A 81 -7.51 -2.52 -17.57
C ALA A 81 -7.27 -1.25 -16.74
N ALA A 82 -6.17 -0.54 -16.99
CA ALA A 82 -5.86 0.75 -16.37
C ALA A 82 -4.87 1.58 -17.21
N ASP A 83 -4.58 2.82 -16.78
CA ASP A 83 -3.45 3.60 -17.32
C ASP A 83 -2.15 3.18 -16.60
N PHE A 84 -1.59 2.04 -16.99
CA PHE A 84 -0.38 1.51 -16.36
C PHE A 84 0.84 2.42 -16.54
N LYS A 85 0.88 3.23 -17.61
CA LYS A 85 1.94 4.23 -17.81
C LYS A 85 1.88 5.31 -16.73
N LEU A 86 0.69 5.74 -16.33
CA LEU A 86 0.50 6.69 -15.24
C LEU A 86 0.82 6.05 -13.88
N ILE A 87 0.31 4.84 -13.63
CA ILE A 87 0.52 4.12 -12.37
C ILE A 87 2.01 3.83 -12.14
N ASN A 88 2.71 3.31 -13.17
CA ASN A 88 4.14 2.99 -13.10
C ASN A 88 5.03 4.24 -13.04
N LYS A 89 4.50 5.46 -13.18
CA LYS A 89 5.24 6.70 -12.89
C LYS A 89 5.13 7.12 -11.42
N ASP A 90 4.17 6.58 -10.68
CA ASP A 90 4.00 6.90 -9.26
C ASP A 90 4.94 6.05 -8.39
N ARG A 91 6.16 6.56 -8.23
CA ARG A 91 7.26 5.90 -7.51
C ARG A 91 7.45 6.40 -6.07
N LYS A 92 6.61 7.34 -5.62
CA LYS A 92 6.74 8.01 -4.32
C LYS A 92 6.13 7.19 -3.19
N PRO A 93 6.90 6.65 -2.22
CA PRO A 93 6.36 5.80 -1.16
C PRO A 93 5.18 6.41 -0.39
N GLU A 94 5.16 7.73 -0.26
CA GLU A 94 4.14 8.52 0.43
C GLU A 94 2.88 8.82 -0.39
N SER A 95 2.84 8.44 -1.67
CA SER A 95 1.69 8.72 -2.54
C SER A 95 0.41 8.05 -2.01
N THR A 96 -0.64 8.85 -1.90
CA THR A 96 -1.99 8.41 -1.57
C THR A 96 -2.90 8.33 -2.80
N ALA A 97 -2.33 8.48 -4.00
CA ALA A 97 -3.09 8.44 -5.25
C ALA A 97 -3.85 7.12 -5.43
N ARG A 98 -5.01 7.21 -6.06
CA ARG A 98 -5.87 6.09 -6.42
C ARG A 98 -6.24 6.21 -7.89
N TYR A 99 -5.77 5.25 -8.68
CA TYR A 99 -5.97 5.22 -10.12
C TYR A 99 -7.17 4.32 -10.44
N PRO A 100 -8.10 4.76 -11.31
CA PRO A 100 -9.22 3.91 -11.71
C PRO A 100 -8.70 2.72 -12.52
N GLY A 101 -9.34 1.56 -12.32
CA GLY A 101 -9.14 0.37 -13.13
C GLY A 101 -10.42 -0.44 -13.26
N LEU A 102 -10.43 -1.33 -14.24
CA LEU A 102 -11.49 -2.31 -14.47
C LEU A 102 -10.90 -3.71 -14.35
N LEU A 103 -11.47 -4.53 -13.47
CA LEU A 103 -11.09 -5.91 -13.26
C LEU A 103 -12.17 -6.82 -13.83
N SER A 104 -11.88 -7.46 -14.95
CA SER A 104 -12.81 -8.33 -15.68
C SER A 104 -12.45 -9.80 -15.48
N MET A 105 -13.46 -10.63 -15.31
CA MET A 105 -13.32 -12.06 -15.00
C MET A 105 -14.50 -12.86 -15.54
N THR A 106 -14.32 -14.18 -15.58
CA THR A 106 -15.37 -15.14 -15.92
C THR A 106 -15.71 -15.96 -14.69
N ASP A 107 -16.99 -16.05 -14.34
CA ASP A 107 -17.47 -16.89 -13.24
C ASP A 107 -17.46 -18.38 -13.63
N GLU A 108 -17.74 -19.26 -12.67
CA GLU A 108 -17.77 -20.71 -12.89
C GLU A 108 -18.87 -21.16 -13.86
N ARG A 109 -19.85 -20.29 -14.16
CA ARG A 109 -20.92 -20.54 -15.12
C ARG A 109 -20.60 -19.97 -16.51
N GLY A 110 -19.38 -19.46 -16.71
CA GLY A 110 -18.95 -18.85 -17.97
C GLY A 110 -19.44 -17.41 -18.17
N ARG A 111 -20.05 -16.78 -17.17
CA ARG A 111 -20.53 -15.40 -17.30
C ARG A 111 -19.40 -14.43 -17.02
N GLU A 112 -19.21 -13.49 -17.93
CA GLU A 112 -18.28 -12.39 -17.73
C GLU A 112 -18.87 -11.31 -16.81
N TYR A 113 -18.05 -10.82 -15.90
CA TYR A 113 -18.38 -9.67 -15.07
C TYR A 113 -17.16 -8.76 -14.94
N THR A 114 -17.41 -7.48 -14.71
CA THR A 114 -16.37 -6.45 -14.55
C THR A 114 -16.61 -5.67 -13.27
N LEU A 115 -15.55 -5.46 -12.51
CA LEU A 115 -15.53 -4.70 -11.28
C LEU A 115 -14.72 -3.42 -11.48
N HIS A 116 -15.27 -2.30 -11.04
CA HIS A 116 -14.51 -1.09 -10.82
C HIS A 116 -13.59 -1.29 -9.61
N VAL A 117 -12.33 -0.90 -9.79
CA VAL A 117 -11.32 -0.97 -8.74
C VAL A 117 -10.51 0.32 -8.67
N ARG A 118 -9.92 0.59 -7.52
CA ARG A 118 -8.87 1.61 -7.37
C ARG A 118 -7.53 0.92 -7.19
N LEU A 119 -6.58 1.30 -8.04
CA LEU A 119 -5.22 0.79 -8.03
C LEU A 119 -4.30 1.80 -7.35
N SER A 120 -3.36 1.31 -6.57
CA SER A 120 -2.26 2.12 -6.04
C SER A 120 -0.96 1.31 -6.05
N PRO A 121 0.18 1.91 -6.42
CA PRO A 121 1.47 1.25 -6.22
C PRO A 121 1.72 0.99 -4.73
N ARG A 122 2.30 -0.17 -4.41
CA ARG A 122 2.69 -0.57 -3.05
C ARG A 122 4.17 -0.90 -2.95
N GLY A 123 4.63 -1.19 -1.73
CA GLY A 123 6.00 -1.62 -1.47
C GLY A 123 7.03 -0.48 -1.51
N HIS A 124 8.27 -0.84 -1.21
CA HIS A 124 9.40 0.09 -1.18
C HIS A 124 10.42 -0.25 -2.26
N LEU A 125 11.11 -1.39 -2.15
CA LEU A 125 12.17 -1.80 -3.09
C LEU A 125 11.63 -1.99 -4.52
N ARG A 126 10.64 -2.88 -4.70
CA ARG A 126 9.99 -3.13 -6.00
C ARG A 126 9.18 -1.95 -6.54
N ARG A 127 8.96 -0.90 -5.75
CA ARG A 127 8.39 0.35 -6.24
C ARG A 127 9.45 1.20 -6.94
N MET A 128 10.73 1.09 -6.59
CA MET A 128 11.80 1.88 -7.20
C MET A 128 11.95 1.56 -8.69
N ALA A 129 12.07 2.59 -9.53
CA ALA A 129 12.21 2.43 -10.98
C ALA A 129 13.49 1.69 -11.39
N ARG A 130 14.54 1.73 -10.56
CA ARG A 130 15.79 0.96 -10.77
C ARG A 130 15.64 -0.54 -10.52
N THR A 131 14.59 -0.95 -9.82
CA THR A 131 14.36 -2.35 -9.44
C THR A 131 13.33 -2.99 -10.35
N CYS A 132 12.14 -2.36 -10.48
CA CYS A 132 11.05 -2.90 -11.27
C CYS A 132 10.47 -1.86 -12.24
N GLU A 133 10.20 -2.31 -13.47
CA GLU A 133 9.46 -1.53 -14.45
C GLU A 133 7.98 -1.49 -14.12
N PHE A 134 7.43 -2.62 -13.65
CA PHE A 134 6.04 -2.74 -13.23
C PHE A 134 5.95 -2.71 -11.69
N VAL A 135 5.20 -1.76 -11.15
CA VAL A 135 5.03 -1.63 -9.69
C VAL A 135 4.10 -2.71 -9.17
N PRO A 136 4.36 -3.30 -7.98
CA PRO A 136 3.37 -4.13 -7.33
C PRO A 136 2.16 -3.27 -6.94
N LEU A 137 0.96 -3.85 -7.03
CA LEU A 137 -0.29 -3.11 -6.91
C LEU A 137 -1.04 -3.48 -5.64
N ARG A 138 -1.74 -2.52 -5.07
CA ARG A 138 -2.89 -2.76 -4.20
C ARG A 138 -4.15 -2.53 -5.01
N VAL A 139 -5.04 -3.51 -4.98
CA VAL A 139 -6.37 -3.46 -5.61
C VAL A 139 -7.39 -3.18 -4.52
N GLU A 140 -8.03 -2.02 -4.55
CA GLU A 140 -9.14 -1.68 -3.67
C GLU A 140 -10.45 -1.89 -4.43
N PHE A 141 -11.38 -2.63 -3.82
CA PHE A 141 -12.65 -3.03 -4.44
C PHE A 141 -13.78 -2.09 -4.01
N MET A 142 -14.79 -1.96 -4.88
CA MET A 142 -16.03 -1.26 -4.55
C MET A 142 -16.97 -2.23 -3.81
N PRO A 143 -17.34 -1.96 -2.53
CA PRO A 143 -18.15 -2.88 -1.74
C PRO A 143 -19.48 -3.29 -2.39
N GLU A 144 -20.07 -2.39 -3.17
CA GLU A 144 -21.34 -2.57 -3.87
C GLU A 144 -21.27 -3.55 -5.06
N GLU A 145 -20.07 -3.83 -5.59
CA GLU A 145 -19.90 -4.67 -6.79
C GLU A 145 -19.35 -6.07 -6.51
N ILE A 146 -18.80 -6.31 -5.31
CA ILE A 146 -18.12 -7.58 -4.97
C ILE A 146 -19.05 -8.68 -4.46
N SER A 147 -20.29 -8.35 -4.13
CA SER A 147 -21.27 -9.34 -3.62
C SER A 147 -21.54 -10.43 -4.66
N GLY A 148 -21.45 -11.70 -4.26
CA GLY A 148 -21.60 -12.85 -5.14
C GLY A 148 -20.40 -13.12 -6.06
N THR A 149 -19.28 -12.42 -5.88
CA THR A 149 -18.05 -12.62 -6.67
C THR A 149 -16.98 -13.34 -5.85
N VAL A 150 -15.89 -13.75 -6.52
CA VAL A 150 -14.72 -14.33 -5.85
C VAL A 150 -14.07 -13.38 -4.82
N PHE A 151 -14.26 -12.07 -4.95
CA PHE A 151 -13.74 -11.05 -4.04
C PHE A 151 -14.72 -10.65 -2.94
N GLU A 152 -15.82 -11.37 -2.76
CA GLU A 152 -16.79 -11.07 -1.70
C GLU A 152 -16.10 -10.99 -0.32
N GLY A 153 -16.43 -9.93 0.42
CA GLY A 153 -15.87 -9.65 1.74
C GLY A 153 -14.47 -9.02 1.73
N GLN A 154 -13.90 -8.74 0.56
CA GLN A 154 -12.59 -8.08 0.43
C GLN A 154 -12.75 -6.56 0.28
N THR A 155 -12.04 -5.79 1.09
CA THR A 155 -11.96 -4.33 0.89
C THR A 155 -10.84 -3.96 -0.06
N ASN A 156 -9.67 -4.59 0.12
CA ASN A 156 -8.51 -4.44 -0.73
C ASN A 156 -7.63 -5.67 -0.62
N LEU A 157 -6.84 -5.95 -1.66
CA LEU A 157 -5.84 -7.01 -1.66
C LEU A 157 -4.52 -6.51 -2.24
N LYS A 158 -3.42 -7.08 -1.76
CA LYS A 158 -2.10 -6.92 -2.38
C LYS A 158 -2.08 -7.84 -3.61
N LEU A 159 -1.70 -7.28 -4.75
CA LEU A 159 -1.45 -7.99 -6.01
C LEU A 159 0.05 -7.95 -6.30
N GLY A 160 0.74 -9.03 -5.94
CA GLY A 160 2.12 -9.27 -6.32
C GLY A 160 2.19 -9.57 -7.82
N ALA A 161 2.62 -8.61 -8.62
CA ALA A 161 2.75 -8.73 -10.07
C ALA A 161 4.21 -8.94 -10.50
N HIS A 162 4.43 -9.32 -11.75
CA HIS A 162 5.77 -9.34 -12.36
C HIS A 162 6.52 -8.01 -12.13
N CYS A 163 7.82 -8.07 -11.91
CA CYS A 163 8.68 -6.89 -11.70
C CYS A 163 9.24 -6.36 -13.05
N GLN A 164 9.60 -7.27 -13.95
CA GLN A 164 10.07 -7.00 -15.30
C GLN A 164 9.34 -7.90 -16.29
N ASP A 165 9.29 -7.48 -17.56
CA ASP A 165 8.62 -8.23 -18.63
C ASP A 165 9.52 -9.35 -19.20
N ASP A 166 10.04 -10.21 -18.32
CA ASP A 166 10.92 -11.33 -18.66
C ASP A 166 10.44 -12.64 -18.02
N LYS A 167 10.67 -13.77 -18.72
CA LYS A 167 10.19 -15.09 -18.30
C LYS A 167 10.76 -15.57 -16.96
N ALA A 168 11.97 -15.14 -16.59
CA ALA A 168 12.55 -15.47 -15.29
C ALA A 168 11.73 -14.86 -14.15
N PHE A 169 11.18 -13.65 -14.34
CA PHE A 169 10.36 -12.98 -13.33
C PHE A 169 9.00 -13.65 -13.13
N ASP A 170 8.44 -14.28 -14.16
CA ASP A 170 7.26 -15.16 -13.98
C ASP A 170 7.60 -16.35 -13.07
N GLN A 171 8.78 -16.96 -13.23
CA GLN A 171 9.20 -18.07 -12.36
C GLN A 171 9.41 -17.61 -10.90
N TYR A 172 9.88 -16.39 -10.68
CA TYR A 172 10.02 -15.85 -9.32
C TYR A 172 8.67 -15.64 -8.65
N VAL A 173 7.66 -15.15 -9.38
CA VAL A 173 6.28 -15.05 -8.86
C VAL A 173 5.74 -16.44 -8.51
N LEU A 174 5.98 -17.45 -9.35
CA LEU A 174 5.56 -18.82 -9.05
C LEU A 174 6.26 -19.39 -7.81
N ARG A 175 7.56 -19.12 -7.63
CA ARG A 175 8.33 -19.57 -6.46
C ARG A 175 7.87 -18.87 -5.18
N GLU A 176 7.68 -17.54 -5.23
CA GLU A 176 7.10 -16.76 -4.13
C GLU A 176 5.72 -17.32 -3.77
N TYR A 177 4.86 -17.57 -4.77
CA TYR A 177 3.55 -18.18 -4.56
C TYR A 177 3.67 -19.51 -3.83
N LEU A 178 4.57 -20.41 -4.25
CA LEU A 178 4.75 -21.73 -3.65
C LEU A 178 5.22 -21.69 -2.19
N THR A 179 5.91 -20.63 -1.77
CA THR A 179 6.31 -20.47 -0.36
C THR A 179 5.10 -20.39 0.58
N TYR A 180 4.01 -19.73 0.17
CA TYR A 180 2.80 -19.62 0.98
C TYR A 180 2.11 -20.97 1.30
N PRO A 181 1.72 -21.82 0.32
CA PRO A 181 1.15 -23.12 0.61
C PRO A 181 2.14 -24.04 1.32
N LEU A 182 3.45 -23.95 1.06
CA LEU A 182 4.45 -24.70 1.84
C LEU A 182 4.39 -24.32 3.33
N PHE A 183 4.30 -23.03 3.65
CA PHE A 183 4.16 -22.60 5.04
C PHE A 183 2.82 -23.03 5.65
N ASN A 184 1.73 -23.00 4.87
CA ASN A 184 0.40 -23.44 5.30
C ASN A 184 0.36 -24.92 5.71
N LEU A 185 1.24 -25.77 5.17
CA LEU A 185 1.37 -27.17 5.57
C LEU A 185 2.04 -27.32 6.94
N VAL A 186 2.88 -26.36 7.33
CA VAL A 186 3.63 -26.38 8.59
C VAL A 186 2.82 -25.76 9.72
N THR A 187 2.03 -24.72 9.43
CA THR A 187 1.23 -24.03 10.45
C THR A 187 -0.03 -23.37 9.86
N PRO A 188 -1.15 -23.34 10.60
CA PRO A 188 -2.31 -22.52 10.22
C PRO A 188 -2.09 -21.02 10.45
N ARG A 189 -1.04 -20.63 11.20
CA ARG A 189 -0.65 -19.23 11.50
C ARG A 189 0.15 -18.65 10.35
N SER A 190 -0.51 -18.51 9.21
CA SER A 190 0.10 -18.17 7.94
C SER A 190 -0.86 -17.34 7.08
N PHE A 191 -0.30 -16.67 6.08
CA PHE A 191 -1.07 -16.03 5.02
C PHE A 191 -1.51 -17.05 3.98
N ARG A 192 -2.76 -16.94 3.52
CA ARG A 192 -3.19 -17.58 2.29
C ARG A 192 -2.83 -16.72 1.08
N ALA A 193 -2.55 -17.39 -0.03
CA ALA A 193 -2.26 -16.76 -1.30
C ALA A 193 -3.04 -17.47 -2.40
N ARG A 194 -3.49 -16.70 -3.39
CA ARG A 194 -4.17 -17.20 -4.59
C ARG A 194 -3.30 -16.86 -5.80
N LEU A 195 -2.78 -17.88 -6.46
CA LEU A 195 -2.11 -17.70 -7.75
C LEU A 195 -3.14 -17.20 -8.76
N ALA A 196 -2.71 -16.29 -9.61
CA ALA A 196 -3.52 -15.69 -10.64
C ALA A 196 -2.72 -15.57 -11.94
N HIS A 197 -3.43 -15.48 -13.05
CA HIS A 197 -2.87 -15.24 -14.37
C HIS A 197 -3.55 -14.00 -14.94
N GLY A 198 -2.83 -12.87 -14.90
CA GLY A 198 -3.36 -11.55 -15.18
C GLY A 198 -2.98 -11.07 -16.56
N THR A 199 -3.98 -10.67 -17.34
CA THR A 199 -3.79 -9.91 -18.58
C THR A 199 -3.96 -8.42 -18.29
N TYR A 200 -2.93 -7.62 -18.53
CA TYR A 200 -2.93 -6.19 -18.27
C TYR A 200 -3.20 -5.42 -19.57
N VAL A 201 -4.23 -4.57 -19.59
CA VAL A 201 -4.65 -3.83 -20.79
C VAL A 201 -4.55 -2.33 -20.55
N ASP A 202 -3.95 -1.60 -21.48
CA ASP A 202 -3.90 -0.15 -21.40
C ASP A 202 -5.23 0.46 -21.88
N VAL A 203 -5.89 1.23 -21.01
CA VAL A 203 -7.23 1.79 -21.30
C VAL A 203 -7.25 2.80 -22.44
N LYS A 204 -6.13 3.44 -22.76
CA LYS A 204 -6.06 4.47 -23.80
C LYS A 204 -5.92 3.84 -25.19
N THR A 205 -5.11 2.80 -25.28
CA THR A 205 -4.80 2.12 -26.54
C THR A 205 -5.63 0.87 -26.78
N GLN A 206 -6.27 0.34 -25.73
CA GLN A 206 -6.98 -0.94 -25.72
C GLN A 206 -6.10 -2.14 -26.09
N LYS A 207 -4.77 -1.98 -25.98
CA LYS A 207 -3.80 -3.03 -26.27
C LYS A 207 -3.41 -3.76 -25.00
N THR A 208 -3.17 -5.06 -25.14
CA THR A 208 -2.53 -5.86 -24.08
C THR A 208 -1.11 -5.35 -23.87
N VAL A 209 -0.80 -4.96 -22.64
CA VAL A 209 0.54 -4.60 -22.17
C VAL A 209 1.36 -5.86 -21.98
N THR A 210 0.84 -6.79 -21.19
CA THR A 210 1.48 -8.09 -20.92
C THR A 210 0.46 -9.07 -20.31
N THR A 211 0.83 -10.35 -20.26
CA THR A 211 0.08 -11.39 -19.56
C THR A 211 1.05 -12.23 -18.74
N ARG A 212 0.89 -12.21 -17.41
CA ARG A 212 1.90 -12.72 -16.46
C ARG A 212 1.22 -13.36 -15.26
N TYR A 213 1.96 -14.21 -14.56
CA TYR A 213 1.50 -14.69 -13.26
C TYR A 213 1.48 -13.56 -12.23
N ALA A 214 0.56 -13.67 -11.28
CA ALA A 214 0.41 -12.74 -10.17
C ALA A 214 -0.09 -13.46 -8.92
N ILE A 215 0.01 -12.81 -7.76
CA ILE A 215 -0.43 -13.35 -6.47
C ILE A 215 -1.39 -12.38 -5.82
N PHE A 216 -2.61 -12.82 -5.53
CA PHE A 216 -3.43 -12.16 -4.53
C PHE A 216 -3.07 -12.70 -3.15
N LEU A 217 -2.64 -11.81 -2.26
CA LEU A 217 -2.25 -12.16 -0.89
C LEU A 217 -3.36 -11.80 0.10
N GLU A 218 -3.65 -12.69 1.05
CA GLU A 218 -4.63 -12.47 2.12
C GLU A 218 -4.36 -11.17 2.88
N HIS A 219 -5.42 -10.43 3.17
CA HIS A 219 -5.31 -9.20 3.93
C HIS A 219 -4.94 -9.50 5.39
N GLU A 220 -4.03 -8.74 5.99
CA GLU A 220 -3.57 -8.95 7.37
C GLU A 220 -4.70 -9.04 8.42
N ASN A 221 -5.73 -8.20 8.30
CA ASN A 221 -6.96 -8.31 9.10
C ASN A 221 -7.64 -9.69 9.02
N ASP A 222 -7.70 -10.31 7.84
CA ASP A 222 -8.33 -11.63 7.69
C ASP A 222 -7.43 -12.71 8.30
N VAL A 223 -6.10 -12.63 8.15
CA VAL A 223 -5.16 -13.49 8.89
C VAL A 223 -5.41 -13.39 10.40
N ALA A 224 -5.45 -12.17 10.93
CA ALA A 224 -5.69 -11.95 12.35
C ALA A 224 -7.04 -12.52 12.81
N ARG A 225 -8.11 -12.30 12.03
CA ARG A 225 -9.45 -12.86 12.32
C ARG A 225 -9.46 -14.39 12.32
N ARG A 226 -8.79 -15.05 11.35
CA ARG A 226 -8.66 -16.53 11.35
C ARG A 226 -7.98 -17.05 12.61
N LEU A 227 -7.05 -16.27 13.15
CA LEU A 227 -6.34 -16.58 14.39
C LEU A 227 -7.06 -16.10 15.66
N GLY A 228 -8.30 -15.62 15.55
CA GLY A 228 -9.09 -15.15 16.68
C GLY A 228 -8.59 -13.84 17.31
N GLY A 229 -7.73 -13.11 16.60
CA GLY A 229 -7.04 -11.94 17.11
C GLY A 229 -7.21 -10.68 16.26
N ARG A 230 -6.31 -9.73 16.48
CA ARG A 230 -6.18 -8.48 15.71
C ARG A 230 -4.73 -8.24 15.29
N ASP A 231 -4.54 -7.57 14.16
CA ASP A 231 -3.23 -7.12 13.74
C ASP A 231 -2.77 -5.92 14.58
N VAL A 232 -1.53 -5.92 15.05
CA VAL A 232 -0.94 -4.82 15.83
C VAL A 232 0.42 -4.42 15.27
N GLN A 233 0.77 -3.14 15.44
CA GLN A 233 2.08 -2.62 15.07
C GLN A 233 2.88 -2.28 16.33
N LEU A 234 3.87 -3.12 16.64
CA LEU A 234 4.72 -3.01 17.81
C LEU A 234 6.21 -3.00 17.41
N PRO A 235 6.80 -1.85 17.07
CA PRO A 235 8.22 -1.79 16.78
C PRO A 235 9.03 -2.09 18.05
N ARG A 236 10.28 -2.51 17.86
CA ARG A 236 11.25 -2.84 18.92
C ARG A 236 10.84 -4.03 19.79
N THR A 237 10.13 -4.98 19.20
CA THR A 237 9.85 -6.27 19.86
C THR A 237 11.07 -7.18 19.80
N GLU A 238 11.20 -8.00 20.83
CA GLU A 238 12.24 -9.00 20.99
C GLU A 238 11.61 -10.41 21.00
N PHE A 239 12.45 -11.45 20.90
CA PHE A 239 11.96 -12.83 20.79
C PHE A 239 11.12 -13.26 22.00
N LYS A 240 11.47 -12.76 23.20
CA LYS A 240 10.74 -13.04 24.45
C LYS A 240 9.31 -12.50 24.48
N ASP A 241 8.96 -11.57 23.58
CA ASP A 241 7.66 -10.93 23.56
C ASP A 241 6.60 -11.75 22.79
N PHE A 242 7.02 -12.84 22.13
CA PHE A 242 6.16 -13.66 21.28
C PHE A 242 5.90 -15.05 21.87
N HIS A 243 4.81 -15.68 21.42
CA HIS A 243 4.55 -17.10 21.68
C HIS A 243 5.70 -17.96 21.12
N ALA A 244 6.42 -18.65 22.01
CA ALA A 244 7.68 -19.31 21.70
C ALA A 244 7.56 -20.35 20.57
N GLU A 245 6.56 -21.21 20.59
CA GLU A 245 6.40 -22.27 19.56
C GLU A 245 6.07 -21.69 18.18
N THR A 246 5.26 -20.63 18.14
CA THR A 246 4.93 -19.94 16.88
C THR A 246 6.15 -19.24 16.32
N LEU A 247 6.90 -18.54 17.18
CA LEU A 247 8.15 -17.90 16.80
C LEU A 247 9.16 -18.93 16.29
N ASN A 248 9.36 -20.05 16.99
CA ASN A 248 10.29 -21.11 16.57
C ASN A 248 9.91 -21.68 15.20
N THR A 249 8.61 -21.94 14.98
CA THR A 249 8.10 -22.43 13.69
C THR A 249 8.38 -21.44 12.56
N MET A 250 8.10 -20.15 12.79
CA MET A 250 8.43 -19.08 11.84
C MET A 250 9.93 -19.03 11.57
N MET A 251 10.77 -18.93 12.60
CA MET A 251 12.22 -18.76 12.45
C MET A 251 12.86 -19.94 11.72
N LEU A 252 12.41 -21.17 12.00
CA LEU A 252 12.89 -22.36 11.29
C LEU A 252 12.47 -22.33 9.82
N PHE A 253 11.23 -21.96 9.53
CA PHE A 253 10.75 -21.87 8.15
C PHE A 253 11.50 -20.77 7.36
N GLU A 254 11.68 -19.60 7.94
CA GLU A 254 12.45 -18.49 7.33
C GLU A 254 13.90 -18.91 7.04
N TYR A 255 14.52 -19.64 7.97
CA TYR A 255 15.85 -20.21 7.76
C TYR A 255 15.86 -21.22 6.59
N MET A 256 14.88 -22.13 6.52
CA MET A 256 14.80 -23.17 5.48
C MET A 256 14.64 -22.60 4.07
N ILE A 257 13.90 -21.50 3.91
CA ILE A 257 13.73 -20.84 2.61
C ILE A 257 14.83 -19.81 2.33
N GLY A 258 15.77 -19.62 3.26
CA GLY A 258 16.84 -18.64 3.16
C GLY A 258 16.32 -17.21 3.10
N ASN A 259 15.33 -16.85 3.92
CA ASN A 259 14.81 -15.49 3.99
C ASN A 259 15.66 -14.62 4.92
N THR A 260 16.17 -13.52 4.39
CA THR A 260 16.89 -12.50 5.15
C THR A 260 16.17 -11.15 5.18
N ASP A 261 15.05 -11.01 4.49
CA ASP A 261 14.29 -9.77 4.37
C ASP A 261 13.08 -9.75 5.33
N PHE A 262 13.31 -9.96 6.62
CA PHE A 262 12.28 -9.75 7.64
C PHE A 262 12.90 -9.19 8.92
N SER A 263 12.08 -8.53 9.75
CA SER A 263 12.53 -8.03 11.04
C SER A 263 11.39 -7.92 12.02
N LEU A 264 11.46 -8.68 13.12
CA LEU A 264 10.54 -8.52 14.25
C LEU A 264 10.72 -7.13 14.89
N TRP A 265 11.97 -6.69 15.07
CA TRP A 265 12.28 -5.39 15.64
C TRP A 265 11.72 -4.21 14.83
N ALA A 266 11.76 -4.29 13.49
CA ALA A 266 11.30 -3.20 12.62
C ALA A 266 9.88 -3.39 12.07
N ASN A 267 9.20 -4.51 12.40
CA ASN A 267 7.94 -4.94 11.79
C ASN A 267 8.01 -5.01 10.26
N HIS A 268 9.12 -5.52 9.75
CA HIS A 268 9.36 -5.66 8.31
C HIS A 268 9.01 -7.09 7.88
N ASN A 269 8.13 -7.21 6.87
CA ASN A 269 7.68 -8.49 6.30
C ASN A 269 7.11 -9.49 7.32
N VAL A 270 6.53 -8.96 8.41
CA VAL A 270 5.87 -9.75 9.45
C VAL A 270 4.67 -9.00 9.99
N VAL A 271 3.57 -9.73 10.24
CA VAL A 271 2.41 -9.23 10.97
C VAL A 271 2.39 -9.82 12.36
N PHE A 272 2.10 -9.00 13.36
CA PHE A 272 1.86 -9.49 14.72
C PHE A 272 0.37 -9.58 14.95
N VAL A 273 -0.08 -10.80 15.25
CA VAL A 273 -1.45 -11.04 15.67
C VAL A 273 -1.46 -11.12 17.19
N GLN A 274 -2.26 -10.26 17.82
CA GLN A 274 -2.51 -10.29 19.25
C GLN A 274 -3.83 -11.02 19.52
N ASP A 275 -3.87 -11.92 20.51
CA ASP A 275 -5.09 -12.56 21.00
C ASP A 275 -5.73 -11.81 22.20
N PRO A 276 -6.92 -12.21 22.69
CA PRO A 276 -7.55 -11.63 23.88
C PRO A 276 -6.68 -11.62 25.13
N GLU A 277 -5.84 -12.63 25.29
CA GLU A 277 -4.88 -12.81 26.39
C GLU A 277 -3.63 -11.91 26.25
N ARG A 278 -3.54 -11.15 25.14
CA ARG A 278 -2.45 -10.26 24.77
C ARG A 278 -1.16 -10.96 24.34
N THR A 279 -1.22 -12.27 24.08
CA THR A 279 -0.14 -13.04 23.47
C THR A 279 0.09 -12.54 22.04
N LEU A 280 1.36 -12.42 21.64
CA LEU A 280 1.73 -12.03 20.29
C LEU A 280 2.17 -13.25 19.47
N PHE A 281 1.61 -13.38 18.26
CA PHE A 281 1.94 -14.40 17.28
C PHE A 281 2.51 -13.73 16.03
N PRO A 282 3.78 -13.96 15.70
CA PRO A 282 4.36 -13.43 14.48
C PRO A 282 3.93 -14.29 13.28
N VAL A 283 3.56 -13.65 12.19
CA VAL A 283 3.15 -14.29 10.94
C VAL A 283 3.90 -13.64 9.77
N PRO A 284 4.85 -14.34 9.13
CA PRO A 284 5.64 -13.79 8.05
C PRO A 284 4.87 -13.69 6.73
N PHE A 285 5.29 -12.77 5.86
CA PHE A 285 4.79 -12.61 4.49
C PHE A 285 5.81 -11.86 3.62
N ASP A 286 5.52 -11.69 2.33
CA ASP A 286 6.44 -11.05 1.34
C ASP A 286 7.69 -11.93 1.19
N PHE A 287 7.48 -13.16 0.67
CA PHE A 287 8.53 -14.14 0.47
C PHE A 287 9.25 -13.97 -0.87
N ASP A 288 9.20 -12.76 -1.42
CA ASP A 288 9.89 -12.47 -2.65
C ASP A 288 11.39 -12.56 -2.38
N LEU A 289 12.00 -11.79 -1.49
CA LEU A 289 13.44 -11.83 -1.22
C LEU A 289 13.92 -13.01 -0.35
N THR A 290 13.84 -14.22 -0.92
CA THR A 290 14.27 -15.48 -0.29
C THR A 290 15.18 -16.29 -1.21
N GLY A 291 15.96 -17.21 -0.63
CA GLY A 291 16.75 -18.17 -1.40
C GLY A 291 15.89 -19.06 -2.33
N LEU A 292 14.62 -19.26 -2.00
CA LEU A 292 13.68 -20.02 -2.82
C LEU A 292 13.15 -19.22 -4.03
N ALA A 293 12.79 -17.95 -3.83
CA ALA A 293 12.14 -17.13 -4.86
C ALA A 293 13.11 -16.29 -5.71
N HIS A 294 14.24 -15.85 -5.14
CA HIS A 294 15.32 -15.12 -5.83
C HIS A 294 14.93 -13.93 -6.75
N PRO A 295 14.07 -12.97 -6.34
CA PRO A 295 13.77 -11.75 -7.08
C PRO A 295 14.71 -10.60 -6.62
N PRO A 296 14.72 -9.48 -7.36
CA PRO A 296 15.92 -8.72 -7.74
C PRO A 296 16.70 -8.02 -6.63
#